data_AF-A0A437LVQ4-F1
#
_entry.id   AF-A0A437LVQ4-F1
#
_cell.length_a   1.000
_cell.length_b   1.000
_cell.length_c   1.000
_cell.angle_alpha   90.00
_cell.angle_beta   90.00
_cell.angle_gamma   90.00
#
_symmetry.space_group_name_H-M   'P 1'
#
loop_
_entity.id
_entity.type
_entity.pdbx_description
1 polymer ?
#
loop_
_entity_poly.entity_id
_entity_poly.type
_entity_poly.pdbx_seq_one_letter_code
_entity_poly.pdbx_strand_id
1 'polypeptide(L)'
;MAIRRTLRFLLIGLALTAAALPSPRLIDGTDAPATLPKPAIVLFWAAWCAPCRAEVRDYAMLEKAAGDVPLIVLSAEGGTRAQNLLSNVPPTHRRFPADAKSDILAAYPATRGALPFAMAVDRKGRICARHAAAAIDAGTIAIWRERCGR
;
A
#
# COMPACT_ATOMS: atom_id res chain seq x y z
N MET A 1 -57.64 29.26 -4.33
CA MET A 1 -56.54 29.57 -3.38
C MET A 1 -55.56 28.40 -3.40
N ALA A 2 -54.45 28.50 -4.14
CA ALA A 2 -53.50 27.41 -4.35
C ALA A 2 -52.24 27.62 -3.50
N ILE A 3 -52.02 26.75 -2.53
CA ILE A 3 -50.88 26.83 -1.60
C ILE A 3 -49.65 26.24 -2.30
N ARG A 4 -48.75 27.12 -2.76
CA ARG A 4 -47.42 26.75 -3.25
C ARG A 4 -46.53 26.37 -2.07
N ARG A 5 -46.27 25.07 -1.87
CA ARG A 5 -45.26 24.58 -0.93
C ARG A 5 -43.90 24.59 -1.62
N THR A 6 -43.11 25.63 -1.37
CA THR A 6 -41.71 25.71 -1.80
C THR A 6 -40.87 24.79 -0.92
N LEU A 7 -40.54 23.60 -1.44
CA LEU A 7 -39.66 22.65 -0.77
C LEU A 7 -38.22 23.16 -0.87
N ARG A 8 -37.70 23.72 0.23
CA ARG A 8 -36.26 24.04 0.35
C ARG A 8 -35.49 22.73 0.53
N PHE A 9 -34.87 22.26 -0.54
CA PHE A 9 -33.88 21.19 -0.48
C PHE A 9 -32.64 21.72 0.26
N LEU A 10 -32.50 21.35 1.53
CA LEU A 10 -31.24 21.47 2.26
C LEU A 10 -30.26 20.47 1.65
N LEU A 11 -29.35 20.97 0.81
CA LEU A 11 -28.19 20.21 0.34
C LEU A 11 -27.25 20.00 1.53
N ILE A 12 -27.45 18.90 2.25
CA ILE A 12 -26.48 18.41 3.24
C ILE A 12 -25.29 17.87 2.44
N GLY A 13 -24.24 18.69 2.31
CA GLY A 13 -23.00 18.29 1.68
C GLY A 13 -22.34 17.16 2.48
N LEU A 14 -22.28 15.97 1.89
CA LEU A 14 -21.54 14.84 2.44
C LEU A 14 -20.05 15.15 2.30
N ALA A 15 -19.42 15.67 3.35
CA ALA A 15 -17.97 15.79 3.39
C ALA A 15 -17.37 14.38 3.43
N LEU A 16 -16.87 13.87 2.29
CA LEU A 16 -16.02 12.69 2.25
C LEU A 16 -14.73 13.01 3.00
N THR A 17 -14.67 12.64 4.27
CA THR A 17 -13.40 12.59 5.00
C THR A 17 -12.51 11.57 4.30
N ALA A 18 -11.40 12.02 3.73
CA ALA A 18 -10.38 11.12 3.19
C ALA A 18 -9.87 10.27 4.36
N ALA A 19 -10.26 9.00 4.41
CA ALA A 19 -9.81 8.09 5.46
C ALA A 19 -8.27 8.05 5.44
N ALA A 20 -7.65 8.49 6.53
CA ALA A 20 -6.22 8.40 6.71
C ALA A 20 -5.78 6.94 6.57
N LEU A 21 -4.63 6.71 5.95
CA LEU A 21 -4.08 5.36 5.89
C LEU A 21 -3.94 4.80 7.30
N PRO A 22 -4.35 3.53 7.50
CA PRO A 22 -4.12 2.85 8.75
C PRO A 22 -2.62 2.83 9.05
N SER A 23 -2.27 3.04 10.31
CA SER A 23 -0.89 3.12 10.78
C SER A 23 -0.60 1.96 11.75
N PRO A 24 -0.51 0.71 11.26
CA PRO A 24 0.01 -0.37 12.10
C PRO A 24 1.44 -0.03 12.54
N ARG A 25 1.87 -0.59 13.66
CA ARG A 25 3.27 -0.47 14.08
C ARG A 25 4.12 -1.32 13.16
N LEU A 26 5.02 -0.68 12.44
CA LEU A 26 5.93 -1.33 11.51
C LEU A 26 7.38 -1.15 11.98
N ILE A 27 8.21 -2.11 11.61
CA ILE A 27 9.67 -2.02 11.65
C ILE A 27 10.23 -2.19 10.24
N ASP A 28 11.43 -1.69 10.00
CA ASP A 28 12.16 -1.92 8.74
C ASP A 28 13.04 -3.19 8.80
N GLY A 29 13.86 -3.41 7.77
CA GLY A 29 14.78 -4.55 7.73
C GLY A 29 15.96 -4.47 8.70
N THR A 30 16.03 -3.44 9.55
CA THR A 30 17.04 -3.26 10.61
C THR A 30 16.43 -3.28 12.01
N ASP A 31 15.16 -3.70 12.12
CA ASP A 31 14.35 -3.69 13.33
C ASP A 31 14.06 -2.29 13.91
N ALA A 32 14.37 -1.22 13.16
CA ALA A 32 14.04 0.15 13.55
C ALA A 32 12.56 0.47 13.31
N PRO A 33 11.90 1.27 14.15
CA PRO A 33 10.53 1.73 13.91
C PRO A 33 10.40 2.41 12.55
N ALA A 34 9.34 2.08 11.81
CA ALA A 34 9.15 2.54 10.45
C ALA A 34 7.70 2.92 10.14
N THR A 35 7.54 3.74 9.10
CA THR A 35 6.24 4.14 8.53
C THR A 35 6.24 3.95 7.02
N LEU A 36 5.08 4.06 6.39
CA LEU A 36 4.98 4.14 4.93
C LEU A 36 5.26 5.59 4.48
N PRO A 37 6.19 5.81 3.53
CA PRO A 37 6.42 7.13 2.94
C PRO A 37 5.21 7.60 2.12
N LYS A 38 5.18 8.91 1.83
CA LYS A 38 4.16 9.55 0.98
C LYS A 38 4.86 10.54 0.04
N PRO A 39 4.77 10.37 -1.29
CA PRO A 39 4.07 9.30 -1.99
C PRO A 39 4.81 7.97 -1.84
N ALA A 40 4.15 6.85 -2.17
CA ALA A 40 4.78 5.53 -2.21
C ALA A 40 3.98 4.55 -3.07
N ILE A 41 4.68 3.55 -3.61
CA ILE A 41 4.08 2.32 -4.14
C ILE A 41 4.39 1.22 -3.12
N VAL A 42 3.36 0.45 -2.74
CA VAL A 42 3.47 -0.57 -1.70
C VAL A 42 3.05 -1.92 -2.27
N LEU A 43 3.98 -2.87 -2.26
CA LEU A 43 3.75 -4.27 -2.59
C LEU A 43 3.47 -5.04 -1.30
N PHE A 44 2.28 -5.62 -1.17
CA PHE A 44 1.95 -6.46 -0.02
C PHE A 44 2.46 -7.87 -0.29
N TRP A 45 3.14 -8.45 0.70
CA TRP A 45 3.92 -9.65 0.50
C TRP A 45 3.73 -10.66 1.62
N ALA A 46 3.84 -11.96 1.30
CA ALA A 46 3.98 -13.03 2.28
C ALA A 46 4.76 -14.20 1.66
N ALA A 47 5.43 -14.99 2.50
CA ALA A 47 6.24 -16.12 2.08
C ALA A 47 5.43 -17.18 1.34
N TRP A 48 4.16 -17.38 1.72
CA TRP A 48 3.25 -18.34 1.09
C TRP A 48 2.67 -17.85 -0.25
N CYS A 49 2.74 -16.57 -0.56
CA CYS A 49 2.19 -15.99 -1.79
C CYS A 49 3.18 -16.15 -2.96
N ALA A 50 2.93 -17.11 -3.86
CA ALA A 50 3.82 -17.38 -4.98
C ALA A 50 4.01 -16.19 -5.95
N PRO A 51 2.97 -15.44 -6.35
CA PRO A 51 3.15 -14.23 -7.15
C PRO A 51 3.97 -13.15 -6.42
N CYS A 52 3.74 -12.95 -5.12
CA CYS A 52 4.50 -11.98 -4.32
C CYS A 52 6.00 -12.33 -4.27
N ARG A 53 6.35 -13.62 -4.23
CA ARG A 53 7.75 -14.06 -4.33
C ARG A 53 8.37 -13.73 -5.69
N ALA A 54 7.60 -13.76 -6.77
CA ALA A 54 8.08 -13.34 -8.08
C ALA A 54 8.33 -11.82 -8.14
N GLU A 55 7.44 -11.00 -7.57
CA GLU A 55 7.63 -9.55 -7.50
C GLU A 55 8.93 -9.16 -6.79
N VAL A 56 9.22 -9.78 -5.64
CA VAL A 56 10.46 -9.47 -4.90
C VAL A 56 11.69 -10.00 -5.60
N ARG A 57 11.63 -11.15 -6.29
CA ARG A 57 12.75 -11.62 -7.13
C ARG A 57 13.12 -10.58 -8.19
N ASP A 58 12.12 -9.94 -8.78
CA ASP A 58 12.26 -8.96 -9.85
C ASP A 58 12.29 -7.51 -9.31
N TYR A 59 12.52 -7.33 -8.00
CA TYR A 59 12.37 -6.05 -7.30
C TYR A 59 13.22 -4.92 -7.89
N ALA A 60 14.48 -5.16 -8.27
CA ALA A 60 15.34 -4.12 -8.84
C ALA A 60 14.78 -3.55 -10.15
N MET A 61 14.09 -4.36 -10.96
CA MET A 61 13.41 -3.89 -12.17
C MET A 61 12.18 -3.05 -11.82
N LEU A 62 11.37 -3.51 -10.86
CA LEU A 62 10.19 -2.80 -10.38
C LEU A 62 10.58 -1.45 -9.75
N GLU A 63 11.64 -1.42 -8.96
CA GLU A 63 12.20 -0.23 -8.32
C GLU A 63 12.69 0.78 -9.35
N LYS A 64 13.41 0.31 -10.39
CA LYS A 64 13.81 1.16 -11.51
C LYS A 64 12.61 1.80 -12.22
N ALA A 65 11.50 1.07 -12.36
CA ALA A 65 10.27 1.62 -12.94
C ALA A 65 9.60 2.65 -12.02
N ALA A 66 9.66 2.43 -10.71
CA ALA A 66 9.12 3.35 -9.70
C ALA A 66 9.88 4.69 -9.66
N GLY A 67 11.14 4.72 -10.08
CA GLY A 67 11.92 5.94 -10.25
C GLY A 67 12.17 6.64 -8.92
N ASP A 68 11.72 7.88 -8.80
CA ASP A 68 11.84 8.71 -7.59
C ASP A 68 10.76 8.41 -6.54
N VAL A 69 9.71 7.65 -6.89
CA VAL A 69 8.67 7.24 -5.96
C VAL A 69 9.13 5.98 -5.21
N PRO A 70 9.20 6.00 -3.86
CA PRO A 70 9.63 4.84 -3.09
C PRO A 70 8.77 3.60 -3.36
N LEU A 71 9.42 2.47 -3.67
CA LEU A 71 8.79 1.16 -3.80
C LEU A 71 9.02 0.36 -2.52
N ILE A 72 7.97 0.18 -1.72
CA ILE A 72 8.05 -0.48 -0.42
C ILE A 72 7.46 -1.88 -0.49
N VAL A 73 8.16 -2.87 0.06
CA VAL A 73 7.62 -4.21 0.28
C VAL A 73 7.12 -4.29 1.72
N LEU A 74 5.80 -4.37 1.89
CA LEU A 74 5.13 -4.53 3.18
C LEU A 74 4.77 -6.00 3.38
N SER A 75 5.54 -6.67 4.23
CA SER A 75 5.27 -8.05 4.62
C SER A 75 4.03 -8.12 5.51
N ALA A 76 3.14 -9.07 5.23
CA ALA A 76 2.05 -9.45 6.12
C ALA A 76 2.54 -10.31 7.31
N GLU A 77 3.79 -10.78 7.24
CA GLU A 77 4.42 -11.65 8.23
C GLU A 77 5.64 -10.95 8.84
N GLY A 78 5.91 -11.18 10.13
CA GLY A 78 7.09 -10.67 10.82
C GLY A 78 8.19 -11.72 11.01
N GLY A 79 9.25 -11.32 11.72
CA GLY A 79 10.31 -12.21 12.19
C GLY A 79 11.38 -12.57 11.14
N THR A 80 12.42 -13.27 11.62
CA THR A 80 13.65 -13.55 10.87
C THR A 80 13.42 -14.28 9.55
N ARG A 81 12.43 -15.18 9.49
CA ARG A 81 12.12 -15.90 8.24
C ARG A 81 11.68 -14.95 7.13
N ALA A 82 10.75 -14.04 7.42
CA ALA A 82 10.28 -13.05 6.46
C ALA A 82 11.42 -12.09 6.06
N GLN A 83 12.22 -11.64 7.03
CA GLN A 83 13.37 -10.78 6.78
C GLN A 83 14.41 -11.42 5.85
N ASN A 84 14.72 -12.71 6.05
CA ASN A 84 15.66 -13.45 5.21
C ASN A 84 15.13 -13.65 3.78
N LEU A 85 13.83 -13.94 3.64
CA LEU A 85 13.19 -14.11 2.32
C LEU A 85 13.11 -12.81 1.51
N LEU A 86 13.20 -11.65 2.18
CA LEU A 86 13.26 -10.34 1.54
C LEU A 86 14.69 -9.79 1.44
N SER A 87 15.72 -10.62 1.63
CA SER A 87 17.13 -10.20 1.66
C SER A 87 17.61 -9.44 0.42
N ASN A 88 16.95 -9.61 -0.73
CA ASN A 88 17.26 -8.93 -1.99
C ASN A 88 16.57 -7.56 -2.17
N VAL A 89 15.65 -7.19 -1.28
CA VAL A 89 15.04 -5.85 -1.22
C VAL A 89 15.91 -4.98 -0.30
N PRO A 90 16.20 -3.68 -0.53
CA PRO A 90 16.96 -2.89 0.44
C PRO A 90 16.29 -2.85 1.83
N PRO A 91 17.03 -2.93 2.96
CA PRO A 91 16.43 -2.94 4.31
C PRO A 91 15.47 -1.77 4.58
N THR A 92 15.82 -0.58 4.08
CA THR A 92 15.02 0.64 4.17
C THR A 92 13.74 0.62 3.34
N HIS A 93 13.60 -0.34 2.41
CA HIS A 93 12.43 -0.52 1.55
C HIS A 93 11.54 -1.69 2.01
N ARG A 94 11.94 -2.41 3.06
CA ARG A 94 11.14 -3.47 3.68
C ARG A 94 10.34 -2.91 4.85
N ARG A 95 9.12 -3.39 5.04
CA ARG A 95 8.32 -3.15 6.24
C ARG A 95 7.79 -4.48 6.75
N PHE A 96 7.84 -4.65 8.07
CA PHE A 96 7.32 -5.82 8.77
C PHE A 96 6.41 -5.36 9.91
N PRO A 97 5.42 -6.18 10.30
CA PRO A 97 4.68 -5.93 11.54
C PRO A 97 5.65 -5.95 12.74
N ALA A 98 5.55 -4.95 13.61
CA ALA A 98 6.43 -4.83 14.79
C ALA A 98 6.12 -5.87 15.87
N ASP A 99 4.93 -6.49 15.83
CA ASP A 99 4.51 -7.52 16.75
C ASP A 99 3.70 -8.61 16.02
N ALA A 100 3.71 -9.82 16.58
CA ALA A 100 3.01 -10.98 16.00
C ALA A 100 1.47 -10.86 16.02
N LYS A 101 0.93 -9.87 16.73
CA LYS A 101 -0.52 -9.61 16.81
C LYS A 101 -1.00 -8.68 15.69
N SER A 102 -0.09 -8.06 14.97
CA SER A 102 -0.40 -7.12 13.89
C SER A 102 -0.85 -7.87 12.63
N ASP A 103 -2.17 -7.87 12.38
CA ASP A 103 -2.73 -8.33 11.11
C ASP A 103 -2.66 -7.21 10.08
N ILE A 104 -1.66 -7.27 9.21
CA ILE A 104 -1.44 -6.28 8.17
C ILE A 104 -2.58 -6.29 7.14
N LEU A 105 -3.10 -7.45 6.74
CA LEU A 105 -4.14 -7.48 5.71
C LEU A 105 -5.45 -6.91 6.24
N ALA A 106 -5.80 -7.19 7.50
CA ALA A 106 -6.94 -6.54 8.16
C ALA A 106 -6.69 -5.05 8.40
N ALA A 107 -5.46 -4.66 8.73
CA ALA A 107 -5.10 -3.26 8.91
C ALA A 107 -5.31 -2.46 7.62
N TYR A 108 -5.17 -3.06 6.43
CA TYR A 108 -5.44 -2.41 5.15
C TYR A 108 -6.66 -3.04 4.44
N PRO A 109 -7.91 -2.59 4.73
CA PRO A 109 -9.14 -3.19 4.17
C PRO A 109 -9.21 -3.20 2.64
N ALA A 110 -8.43 -2.34 1.97
CA ALA A 110 -8.32 -2.32 0.51
C ALA A 110 -7.80 -3.65 -0.07
N THR A 111 -7.02 -4.41 0.71
CA THR A 111 -6.51 -5.75 0.35
C THR A 111 -7.63 -6.78 0.28
N ARG A 112 -8.75 -6.56 0.99
CA ARG A 112 -9.81 -7.54 1.23
C ARG A 112 -9.28 -8.87 1.80
N GLY A 113 -8.20 -8.83 2.57
CA GLY A 113 -7.59 -10.03 3.14
C GLY A 113 -6.82 -10.89 2.14
N ALA A 114 -6.56 -10.40 0.92
CA ALA A 114 -6.00 -11.20 -0.16
C ALA A 114 -4.61 -10.73 -0.61
N LEU A 115 -3.81 -11.69 -1.08
CA LEU A 115 -2.53 -11.48 -1.75
C LEU A 115 -2.51 -12.20 -3.12
N PRO A 116 -1.72 -11.72 -4.09
CA PRO A 116 -0.96 -10.47 -4.07
C PRO A 116 -1.87 -9.23 -4.10
N PHE A 117 -1.39 -8.13 -3.54
CA PHE A 117 -2.02 -6.82 -3.61
C PHE A 117 -0.95 -5.73 -3.65
N ALA A 118 -1.17 -4.71 -4.47
CA ALA A 118 -0.34 -3.53 -4.51
C ALA A 118 -1.21 -2.27 -4.48
N MET A 119 -0.69 -1.20 -3.90
CA MET A 119 -1.33 0.11 -3.94
C MET A 119 -0.32 1.22 -4.13
N ALA A 120 -0.75 2.33 -4.72
CA ALA A 120 -0.02 3.59 -4.69
C ALA A 120 -0.76 4.60 -3.83
N VAL A 121 0.01 5.39 -3.09
CA VAL A 121 -0.49 6.49 -2.25
C VAL A 121 0.15 7.79 -2.69
N ASP A 122 -0.65 8.86 -2.76
CA ASP A 122 -0.17 10.19 -3.12
C ASP A 122 0.51 10.92 -1.93
N ARG A 123 1.01 12.14 -2.16
CA ARG A 123 1.61 12.98 -1.11
C ARG A 123 0.70 13.27 0.08
N LYS A 124 -0.62 13.21 -0.11
CA LYS A 124 -1.62 13.39 0.94
C LYS A 124 -1.94 12.08 1.67
N GLY A 125 -1.34 10.97 1.25
CA GLY A 125 -1.59 9.63 1.78
C GLY A 125 -2.92 9.04 1.30
N ARG A 126 -3.47 9.50 0.18
CA ARG A 126 -4.69 8.91 -0.39
C ARG A 126 -4.31 7.80 -1.35
N ILE A 127 -5.03 6.68 -1.30
CA ILE A 127 -4.84 5.61 -2.29
C ILE A 127 -5.34 6.09 -3.65
N CYS A 128 -4.44 6.24 -4.60
CA CYS A 128 -4.70 6.75 -5.95
C CYS A 128 -4.72 5.64 -7.01
N ALA A 129 -4.16 4.46 -6.71
CA ALA A 129 -4.20 3.28 -7.55
C ALA A 129 -4.10 1.99 -6.73
N ARG A 130 -4.62 0.88 -7.27
CA ARG A 130 -4.62 -0.46 -6.67
C ARG A 130 -4.47 -1.53 -7.74
N HIS A 131 -3.83 -2.64 -7.42
CA HIS A 131 -3.71 -3.84 -8.24
C HIS A 131 -3.88 -5.06 -7.34
N ALA A 132 -4.60 -6.08 -7.81
CA ALA A 132 -4.93 -7.26 -7.02
C ALA A 132 -4.97 -8.51 -7.90
N ALA A 133 -4.90 -9.68 -7.26
CA ALA A 133 -5.08 -11.00 -7.87
C ALA A 133 -4.01 -11.45 -8.89
N ALA A 134 -2.99 -10.63 -9.17
CA ALA A 134 -1.81 -10.99 -9.94
C ALA A 134 -0.58 -10.21 -9.45
N ALA A 135 0.61 -10.68 -9.86
CA ALA A 135 1.84 -9.93 -9.66
C ALA A 135 1.81 -8.64 -10.50
N ILE A 136 2.23 -7.52 -9.91
CA ILE A 136 2.33 -6.26 -10.62
C ILE A 136 3.54 -6.22 -11.56
N ASP A 137 3.39 -5.56 -12.71
CA ASP A 137 4.47 -5.37 -13.68
C ASP A 137 5.06 -3.95 -13.64
N ALA A 138 6.25 -3.80 -14.24
CA ALA A 138 6.98 -2.54 -14.31
C ALA A 138 6.23 -1.42 -15.06
N GLY A 139 5.44 -1.76 -16.09
CA GLY A 139 4.64 -0.79 -16.84
C GLY A 139 3.54 -0.19 -15.97
N THR A 140 2.85 -1.03 -15.20
CA THR A 140 1.85 -0.58 -14.22
C THR A 140 2.50 0.32 -13.16
N ILE A 141 3.67 -0.04 -12.65
CA ILE A 141 4.43 0.81 -11.69
C ILE A 141 4.80 2.16 -12.31
N ALA A 142 5.28 2.19 -13.54
CA ALA A 142 5.62 3.45 -14.22
C ALA A 142 4.40 4.36 -14.40
N ILE A 143 3.23 3.79 -14.74
CA ILE A 143 1.97 4.55 -14.79
C ILE A 143 1.62 5.12 -13.42
N TRP A 144 1.80 4.34 -12.35
CA TRP A 144 1.53 4.79 -10.99
C TRP A 144 2.48 5.90 -10.55
N ARG A 145 3.77 5.84 -10.89
CA ARG A 145 4.72 6.92 -10.64
C ARG A 145 4.20 8.24 -11.19
N GLU A 146 3.80 8.28 -12.46
CA GLU A 146 3.32 9.49 -13.12
C GLU A 146 2.00 10.02 -12.55
N ARG A 147 1.11 9.11 -12.14
CA ARG A 147 -0.23 9.43 -11.64
C ARG A 147 -0.23 9.84 -10.16
N CYS A 148 0.61 9.20 -9.35
CA CYS A 148 0.55 9.22 -7.88
C CYS A 148 1.77 9.86 -7.23
N GLY A 149 2.90 9.98 -7.93
CA GLY A 149 4.13 10.60 -7.41
C GLY A 149 4.08 12.13 -7.33
N ARG A 150 3.07 12.76 -7.95
CA ARG A 150 2.89 14.21 -7.96
C ARG A 150 2.42 14.75 -6.62
#